data_AF-A0A8S2ZAF9-F1
#
_entry.id   AF-A0A8S2ZAF9-F1
#
_cell.length_a   1.000
_cell.length_b   1.000
_cell.length_c   1.000
_cell.angle_alpha   90.00
_cell.angle_beta   90.00
_cell.angle_gamma   90.00
#
_symmetry.space_group_name_H-M   'P 1'
#
loop_
_entity.id
_entity.type
_entity.pdbx_description
1 polymer ?
#
loop_
_entity_poly.entity_id
_entity_poly.type
_entity_poly.pdbx_seq_one_letter_code
_entity_poly.pdbx_strand_id
1 'polypeptide(L)'
;ARCDTNLSMGAFLSLPTSHCRAPERDSVPAIRLKNDIKAHSAITDESTSTIIHSTLRAYPLSAAGQLPKNESLMLMIQRQR
;
A
#
# COMPACT_ATOMS: atom_id res chain seq x y z
N ALA A 1 54.45 -3.73 3.23
CA ALA A 1 53.59 -4.92 3.34
C ALA A 1 52.24 -4.59 2.72
N ARG A 2 51.81 -5.37 1.73
CA ARG A 2 50.49 -5.24 1.11
C ARG A 2 49.46 -5.83 2.08
N CYS A 3 48.47 -5.05 2.47
CA CYS A 3 47.18 -5.56 2.93
C CYS A 3 46.30 -5.50 1.68
N ASP A 4 45.90 -6.58 1.01
CA ASP A 4 45.49 -7.88 1.55
C ASP A 4 44.06 -7.79 2.13
N THR A 5 43.25 -6.79 1.77
CA THR A 5 41.80 -6.81 2.01
C THR A 5 41.08 -7.38 0.80
N ASN A 6 40.91 -8.71 0.81
CA ASN A 6 39.90 -9.38 0.00
C ASN A 6 38.50 -8.86 0.40
N LEU A 7 38.06 -7.76 -0.21
CA LEU A 7 36.66 -7.39 -0.26
C LEU A 7 35.97 -8.39 -1.19
N SER A 8 35.52 -9.51 -0.61
CA SER A 8 34.58 -10.42 -1.24
C SER A 8 33.34 -9.62 -1.66
N MET A 9 33.25 -9.29 -2.94
CA MET A 9 32.13 -8.60 -3.57
C MET A 9 30.97 -9.58 -3.82
N GLY A 10 30.59 -10.33 -2.78
CA GLY A 10 29.78 -11.54 -2.89
C GLY A 10 28.39 -11.51 -2.24
N ALA A 11 27.98 -10.42 -1.57
CA ALA A 11 26.76 -10.48 -0.74
C ALA A 11 25.88 -9.21 -0.71
N PHE A 12 26.08 -8.22 -1.58
CA PHE A 12 25.19 -7.06 -1.68
C PHE A 12 23.98 -7.28 -2.60
N LEU A 13 23.47 -8.51 -2.68
CA LEU A 13 22.23 -8.82 -3.39
C LEU A 13 21.22 -9.44 -2.42
N SER A 14 21.04 -8.84 -1.24
CA SER A 14 19.79 -9.06 -0.51
C SER A 14 18.68 -8.51 -1.40
N LEU A 15 17.96 -9.40 -2.07
CA LEU A 15 16.80 -9.07 -2.88
C LEU A 15 15.95 -8.06 -2.10
N PRO A 16 15.48 -6.94 -2.70
CA PRO A 16 14.68 -5.97 -1.98
C PRO A 16 13.58 -6.69 -1.23
N THR A 17 13.69 -6.66 0.10
CA THR A 17 12.71 -7.29 0.98
C THR A 17 11.34 -6.67 0.70
N SER A 18 10.25 -7.36 1.05
CA SER A 18 8.89 -6.91 0.70
C SER A 18 8.60 -5.45 1.08
N HIS A 19 9.28 -4.90 2.11
CA HIS A 19 9.14 -3.49 2.50
C HIS A 19 9.67 -2.48 1.46
N CYS A 20 10.61 -2.86 0.59
CA CYS A 20 11.16 -2.00 -0.46
C CYS A 20 10.33 -2.03 -1.76
N ARG A 21 9.36 -2.95 -1.86
CA ARG A 21 8.50 -3.04 -3.05
C ARG A 21 7.42 -1.97 -2.95
N ALA A 22 7.13 -1.34 -4.08
CA ALA A 22 5.95 -0.50 -4.19
C ALA A 22 4.71 -1.30 -3.73
N PRO A 23 3.73 -0.64 -3.09
CA PRO A 23 2.48 -1.31 -2.76
C PRO A 23 1.90 -1.95 -4.02
N GLU A 24 1.36 -3.17 -3.89
CA GLU A 24 0.61 -3.75 -5.00
C GLU A 24 -0.50 -2.77 -5.38
N ARG A 25 -0.67 -2.52 -6.68
CA ARG A 25 -1.60 -1.48 -7.14
C ARG A 25 -3.03 -1.74 -6.63
N ASP A 26 -3.37 -3.00 -6.44
CA ASP A 26 -4.67 -3.46 -5.92
C ASP A 26 -4.77 -3.35 -4.39
N SER A 27 -3.65 -3.21 -3.67
CA SER A 27 -3.62 -2.97 -2.24
C SER A 27 -3.78 -1.49 -1.87
N VAL A 28 -3.79 -0.58 -2.85
CA VAL A 28 -4.04 0.85 -2.61
C VAL A 28 -5.55 1.10 -2.53
N PRO A 29 -6.08 1.53 -1.37
CA PRO A 29 -7.52 1.58 -1.13
C PRO A 29 -8.27 2.50 -2.10
N ALA A 30 -7.63 3.60 -2.51
CA ALA A 30 -8.18 4.52 -3.50
C ALA A 30 -8.22 3.94 -4.93
N ILE A 31 -7.24 3.10 -5.29
CA ILE A 31 -7.23 2.42 -6.60
C ILE A 31 -8.34 1.36 -6.64
N ARG A 32 -8.50 0.62 -5.55
CA ARG A 32 -9.59 -0.33 -5.38
C ARG A 32 -10.95 0.35 -5.47
N LEU A 33 -11.16 1.45 -4.73
CA LEU A 33 -12.41 2.24 -4.80
C LEU A 33 -12.75 2.66 -6.23
N LYS A 34 -11.76 3.16 -6.99
CA LYS A 34 -11.95 3.54 -8.40
C LYS A 34 -12.39 2.36 -9.25
N ASN A 35 -11.78 1.19 -9.06
CA ASN A 35 -12.13 -0.01 -9.82
C ASN A 35 -13.54 -0.50 -9.45
N ASP A 36 -13.90 -0.44 -8.17
CA ASP A 36 -15.24 -0.81 -7.68
C ASP A 36 -16.32 0.10 -8.27
N ILE A 37 -16.08 1.43 -8.32
CA ILE A 37 -17.00 2.39 -8.97
C ILE A 37 -17.18 2.05 -10.45
N LYS A 38 -16.09 1.74 -11.17
CA LYS A 38 -16.15 1.36 -12.59
C LYS A 38 -16.93 0.07 -12.80
N ALA A 39 -16.64 -0.95 -11.99
CA ALA A 39 -17.33 -2.23 -12.06
C ALA A 39 -18.82 -2.07 -11.78
N HIS A 40 -19.19 -1.31 -10.75
CA HIS A 40 -20.60 -1.03 -10.43
C HIS A 40 -21.29 -0.32 -11.59
N SER A 41 -20.68 0.75 -12.12
CA SER A 41 -21.26 1.51 -13.26
C SER A 41 -21.41 0.70 -14.55
N ALA A 42 -20.68 -0.41 -14.71
CA ALA A 42 -20.80 -1.29 -15.86
C ALA A 42 -21.94 -2.32 -15.71
N ILE A 43 -22.42 -2.56 -14.48
CA ILE A 43 -23.39 -3.62 -14.16
C ILE A 43 -24.76 -3.03 -13.82
N THR A 44 -24.80 -1.80 -13.29
CA THR A 44 -26.03 -1.15 -12.84
C THR A 44 -26.46 -0.02 -13.78
N ASP A 45 -27.77 0.13 -14.00
CA ASP A 45 -28.38 1.28 -14.71
C ASP A 45 -28.43 2.57 -13.86
N GLU A 46 -27.82 2.56 -12.67
CA GLU A 46 -27.74 3.75 -11.81
C GLU A 46 -26.85 4.83 -12.44
N SER A 47 -27.22 6.09 -12.21
CA SER A 47 -26.38 7.20 -12.66
C SER A 47 -25.01 7.16 -11.98
N THR A 48 -23.95 7.44 -12.74
CA THR A 48 -22.58 7.42 -12.23
C THR A 48 -22.38 8.38 -11.05
N SER A 49 -23.09 9.50 -11.01
CA SER A 49 -23.06 10.43 -9.88
C SER A 49 -23.63 9.81 -8.60
N THR A 50 -24.72 9.06 -8.68
CA THR A 50 -25.30 8.32 -7.55
C THR A 50 -24.31 7.30 -6.99
N ILE A 51 -23.68 6.52 -7.88
CA ILE A 51 -22.69 5.50 -7.51
C ILE A 51 -21.48 6.16 -6.82
N ILE A 52 -20.97 7.26 -7.37
CA ILE A 52 -19.85 8.01 -6.79
C ILE A 52 -20.22 8.56 -5.41
N HIS A 53 -21.41 9.15 -5.26
CA HIS A 53 -21.85 9.71 -3.98
C HIS A 53 -22.00 8.64 -2.89
N SER A 54 -22.58 7.48 -3.21
CA SER A 54 -22.79 6.40 -2.26
C SER A 54 -21.46 5.77 -1.81
N THR A 55 -20.58 5.48 -2.77
CA THR A 55 -19.27 4.86 -2.51
C THR A 55 -18.31 5.79 -1.77
N LEU A 56 -18.24 7.08 -2.13
CA LEU A 56 -17.42 8.05 -1.41
C LEU A 56 -17.88 8.28 0.03
N ARG A 57 -19.19 8.19 0.30
CA ARG A 57 -19.72 8.32 1.67
C ARG A 57 -19.30 7.15 2.56
N ALA A 58 -19.20 5.95 2.00
CA ALA A 58 -18.79 4.74 2.74
C ALA A 58 -17.27 4.61 2.89
N TYR A 59 -16.50 5.22 1.99
CA TYR A 59 -15.04 5.04 1.92
C TYR A 59 -14.26 5.42 3.19
N PRO A 60 -14.51 6.54 3.88
CA PRO A 60 -13.77 6.88 5.08
C PRO A 60 -13.90 5.82 6.18
N LEU A 61 -15.08 5.20 6.30
CA LEU A 61 -15.35 4.16 7.28
C LEU A 61 -14.60 2.86 6.94
N SER A 62 -14.55 2.48 5.65
CA SER A 62 -13.83 1.29 5.21
C SER A 62 -12.30 1.48 5.27
N ALA A 63 -11.81 2.68 4.95
CA ALA A 63 -10.40 3.03 5.00
C ALA A 63 -9.85 3.13 6.43
N ALA A 64 -10.67 3.56 7.40
CA ALA A 64 -10.26 3.66 8.81
C ALA A 64 -9.79 2.32 9.39
N GLY A 65 -10.37 1.20 8.96
CA GLY A 65 -9.95 -0.14 9.38
C GLY A 65 -8.57 -0.58 8.85
N GLN A 66 -8.01 0.16 7.91
CA GLN A 66 -6.70 -0.10 7.31
C GLN A 66 -5.60 0.81 7.88
N LEU A 67 -5.95 1.68 8.83
CA LEU A 67 -4.95 2.48 9.53
C LEU A 67 -4.00 1.56 10.34
N PRO A 68 -2.70 1.93 10.43
CA PRO A 68 -1.76 1.17 11.24
C PRO A 68 -2.28 1.06 12.68
N LYS A 69 -2.39 -0.17 13.18
CA LYS A 69 -2.74 -0.41 14.58
C LYS A 69 -1.65 0.18 15.48
N ASN A 70 -2.00 0.52 16.71
CA ASN A 70 -1.09 1.15 17.68
C ASN A 70 0.28 0.46 17.79
N GLU A 71 0.32 -0.87 17.70
CA GLU A 71 1.56 -1.66 17.73
C GLU A 71 2.47 -1.37 16.52
N SER A 72 1.90 -1.33 15.31
CA SER A 72 2.63 -0.96 14.08
C SER A 72 3.11 0.49 14.13
N LEU A 73 2.31 1.38 14.72
CA LEU A 73 2.64 2.79 14.89
C LEU A 73 3.84 2.97 15.85
N MET A 74 3.84 2.24 16.97
CA MET A 74 4.93 2.23 17.94
C MET A 74 6.24 1.72 17.33
N LEU A 75 6.18 0.65 16.54
CA LEU A 75 7.35 0.15 15.80
C LEU A 75 7.88 1.17 14.78
N MET A 76 7.00 1.92 14.10
CA MET A 76 7.44 2.99 13.19
C MET A 76 8.13 4.13 13.93
N ILE A 77 7.59 4.59 15.06
CA ILE A 77 8.19 5.67 15.87
C ILE A 77 9.58 5.25 16.39
N GLN A 78 9.71 4.01 16.86
CA GLN A 78 10.99 3.49 17.36
C GLN A 78 12.08 3.45 16.27
N ARG A 79 11.72 3.13 15.02
CA ARG A 79 12.67 3.08 13.89
C ARG A 79 13.09 4.46 13.36
N GLN A 80 12.40 5.53 13.75
CA GLN A 80 12.73 6.90 13.36
C GLN A 80 13.63 7.62 14.37
N ARG A 81 13.85 7.04 15.55
CA ARG A 81 14.74 7.55 16.60
C ARG A 81 16.11 6.91 16.48
#